data_AF-A0A8S1QN88-F1
#
_entry.id   AF-A0A8S1QN88-F1
#
_cell.length_a   1.000
_cell.length_b   1.000
_cell.length_c   1.000
_cell.angle_alpha   90.00
_cell.angle_beta   90.00
_cell.angle_gamma   90.00
#
_symmetry.space_group_name_H-M   'P 1'
#
loop_
_entity.id
_entity.type
_entity.pdbx_description
1 polymer ?
#
loop_
_entity_poly.entity_id
_entity_poly.type
_entity_poly.pdbx_seq_one_letter_code
_entity_poly.pdbx_strand_id
1 'polypeptide(L)'
;MLQFEDKQISENRSKNFDQSLEEKISECIENLEKNPEHLNHADLQIIKTFARKNQFFKQIQEEQGENILKECFKRITLEVYEKNQVVFEQGERAHSFFIILIGNVSVYVYKDPKVDIGEENLDRPTLIKMKEIFQYKQISSRVEFWRDGIVE
;
A
#
# COMPACT_ATOMS: atom_id res chain seq x y z
N MET A 1 19.42 37.78 -12.50
CA MET A 1 17.98 38.02 -12.24
C MET A 1 17.14 36.84 -12.77
N LEU A 2 17.51 35.59 -12.44
CA LEU A 2 16.94 34.37 -13.04
C LEU A 2 16.79 33.20 -12.03
N GLN A 3 16.73 33.47 -10.72
CA GLN A 3 16.64 32.42 -9.69
C GLN A 3 15.32 32.42 -8.89
N PHE A 4 14.37 33.30 -9.23
CA PHE A 4 13.11 33.44 -8.49
C PHE A 4 11.89 32.78 -9.16
N GLU A 5 11.97 32.40 -10.44
CA GLU A 5 10.84 31.82 -11.19
C GLU A 5 10.75 30.29 -11.07
N ASP A 6 11.89 29.58 -10.99
CA ASP A 6 11.91 28.10 -10.93
C ASP A 6 11.29 27.54 -9.64
N LYS A 7 11.45 28.25 -8.52
CA LYS A 7 10.93 27.79 -7.22
C LYS A 7 9.40 27.85 -7.17
N GLN A 8 8.80 28.92 -7.70
CA GLN A 8 7.34 29.12 -7.77
C GLN A 8 6.67 28.08 -8.69
N ILE A 9 7.32 27.72 -9.80
CA ILE A 9 6.81 26.71 -10.75
C ILE A 9 6.84 25.30 -10.11
N SER A 10 7.89 24.97 -9.37
CA SER A 10 8.01 23.68 -8.68
C SER A 10 7.00 23.52 -7.54
N GLU A 11 6.76 24.58 -6.76
CA GLU A 11 5.81 24.58 -5.65
C GLU A 11 4.36 24.53 -6.14
N ASN A 12 4.03 25.23 -7.24
CA ASN A 12 2.69 25.20 -7.85
C ASN A 12 2.39 23.86 -8.55
N ARG A 13 3.37 23.22 -9.18
CA ARG A 13 3.19 21.86 -9.75
C ARG A 13 2.95 20.81 -8.67
N SER A 14 3.68 20.88 -7.55
CA SER A 14 3.45 19.94 -6.43
C SER A 14 2.07 20.13 -5.81
N LYS A 15 1.61 21.36 -5.59
CA LYS A 15 0.27 21.63 -5.03
C LYS A 15 -0.87 21.17 -5.93
N ASN A 16 -0.78 21.41 -7.24
CA ASN A 16 -1.81 20.97 -8.19
C ASN A 16 -1.86 19.44 -8.34
N PHE A 17 -0.70 18.77 -8.24
CA PHE A 17 -0.63 17.31 -8.27
C PHE A 17 -1.25 16.69 -7.02
N ASP A 18 -0.92 17.23 -5.84
CA ASP A 18 -1.48 16.75 -4.57
C ASP A 18 -3.00 16.93 -4.54
N GLN A 19 -3.53 18.07 -5.01
CA GLN A 19 -4.98 18.30 -5.08
C GLN A 19 -5.69 17.29 -6.01
N SER A 20 -5.14 17.02 -7.19
CA SER A 20 -5.73 16.05 -8.13
C SER A 20 -5.75 14.62 -7.57
N LEU A 21 -4.80 14.28 -6.72
CA LEU A 21 -4.73 12.97 -6.07
C LEU A 21 -5.74 12.85 -4.93
N GLU A 22 -5.88 13.88 -4.10
CA GLU A 22 -6.88 13.93 -3.03
C GLU A 22 -8.31 13.82 -3.59
N GLU A 23 -8.59 14.49 -4.71
CA GLU A 23 -9.85 14.37 -5.44
C GLU A 23 -10.11 12.91 -5.87
N LYS A 24 -9.12 12.25 -6.47
CA LYS A 24 -9.23 10.84 -6.90
C LYS A 24 -9.38 9.87 -5.73
N ILE A 25 -8.72 10.13 -4.60
CA ILE A 25 -8.87 9.32 -3.39
C ILE A 25 -10.30 9.44 -2.86
N SER A 26 -10.82 10.67 -2.81
CA SER A 26 -12.19 10.93 -2.35
C SER A 26 -13.22 10.22 -3.24
N GLU A 27 -13.07 10.35 -4.56
CA GLU A 27 -13.92 9.67 -5.53
C GLU A 27 -13.80 8.13 -5.43
N CYS A 28 -12.59 7.61 -5.14
CA CYS A 28 -12.39 6.18 -4.92
C CYS A 28 -13.11 5.69 -3.67
N ILE A 29 -13.05 6.45 -2.56
CA ILE A 29 -13.76 6.12 -1.31
C ILE A 29 -15.25 6.09 -1.56
N GLU A 30 -15.81 7.13 -2.18
CA GLU A 30 -17.23 7.18 -2.53
C GLU A 30 -17.66 5.99 -3.41
N ASN A 31 -16.80 5.59 -4.36
CA ASN A 31 -17.07 4.43 -5.20
C ASN A 31 -17.05 3.12 -4.42
N LEU A 32 -16.11 2.93 -3.49
CA LEU A 32 -16.03 1.71 -2.68
C LEU A 32 -17.20 1.55 -1.68
N GLU A 33 -17.90 2.64 -1.37
CA GLU A 33 -19.11 2.61 -0.54
C GLU A 33 -20.39 2.33 -1.34
N LYS A 34 -20.35 2.39 -2.68
CA LYS A 34 -21.51 2.08 -3.54
C LYS A 34 -21.83 0.59 -3.52
N ASN A 35 -23.09 0.27 -3.81
CA ASN A 35 -23.50 -1.10 -4.10
C ASN A 35 -22.73 -1.62 -5.35
N PRO A 36 -22.11 -2.81 -5.29
CA PRO A 36 -21.37 -3.40 -6.41
C PRO A 36 -22.14 -3.45 -7.74
N GLU A 37 -23.46 -3.62 -7.68
CA GLU A 37 -24.33 -3.68 -8.87
C GLU A 37 -24.55 -2.31 -9.53
N HIS A 38 -24.24 -1.22 -8.82
CA HIS A 38 -24.38 0.15 -9.31
C HIS A 38 -23.06 0.78 -9.76
N LEU A 39 -21.93 0.07 -9.62
CA LEU A 39 -20.63 0.53 -10.09
C LEU A 39 -20.57 0.55 -11.62
N ASN A 40 -20.49 1.75 -12.17
CA ASN A 40 -20.39 1.95 -13.61
C ASN A 40 -18.93 1.86 -14.10
N HIS A 41 -18.72 1.98 -15.41
CA HIS A 41 -17.39 1.87 -15.99
C HIS A 41 -16.40 2.92 -15.49
N ALA A 42 -16.85 4.17 -15.31
CA ALA A 42 -16.00 5.26 -14.80
C ALA A 42 -15.59 5.00 -13.36
N ASP A 43 -16.53 4.58 -12.50
CA ASP A 43 -16.26 4.21 -11.10
C ASP A 43 -15.12 3.16 -11.03
N LEU A 44 -15.21 2.12 -11.87
CA LEU A 44 -14.20 1.06 -11.93
C LEU A 44 -12.84 1.54 -12.45
N GLN A 45 -12.78 2.57 -13.31
CA GLN A 45 -11.49 3.15 -13.74
C GLN A 45 -10.78 3.87 -12.59
N ILE A 46 -11.52 4.51 -11.70
CA ILE A 46 -10.96 5.17 -10.52
C ILE A 46 -10.35 4.13 -9.58
N ILE A 47 -11.10 3.08 -9.24
CA ILE A 47 -10.60 1.96 -8.42
C ILE A 47 -9.36 1.32 -9.09
N LYS A 48 -9.43 1.07 -10.40
CA LYS A 48 -8.31 0.51 -11.19
C LYS A 48 -7.07 1.39 -11.12
N THR A 49 -7.20 2.71 -10.99
CA THR A 49 -6.07 3.63 -10.90
C THR A 49 -5.18 3.35 -9.68
N PHE A 50 -5.78 2.94 -8.55
CA PHE A 50 -5.06 2.58 -7.33
C PHE A 50 -4.50 1.15 -7.37
N ALA A 51 -5.09 0.27 -8.19
CA ALA A 51 -4.67 -1.12 -8.35
C ALA A 51 -3.66 -1.37 -9.50
N ARG A 52 -3.55 -0.46 -10.49
CA ARG A 52 -2.87 -0.69 -11.77
C ARG A 52 -1.40 -1.12 -11.70
N LYS A 53 -0.68 -0.68 -10.66
CA LYS A 53 0.75 -0.98 -10.50
C LYS A 53 1.00 -2.34 -9.85
N ASN A 54 -0.02 -2.95 -9.26
CA ASN A 54 0.12 -4.23 -8.59
C ASN A 54 0.15 -5.38 -9.62
N GLN A 55 1.22 -6.17 -9.57
CA GLN A 55 1.46 -7.28 -10.50
C GLN A 55 0.38 -8.36 -10.44
N PHE A 56 -0.23 -8.59 -9.26
CA PHE A 56 -1.33 -9.53 -9.09
C PHE A 56 -2.51 -9.21 -10.02
N PHE A 57 -2.93 -7.95 -10.10
CA PHE A 57 -4.04 -7.56 -10.98
C PHE A 57 -3.67 -7.57 -12.45
N LYS A 58 -2.40 -7.31 -12.80
CA LYS A 58 -1.91 -7.48 -14.17
C LYS A 58 -1.98 -8.95 -14.61
N GLN A 59 -1.53 -9.85 -13.74
CA GLN A 59 -1.59 -11.28 -14.00
C GLN A 59 -3.04 -11.77 -14.16
N ILE A 60 -3.96 -11.34 -13.28
CA ILE A 60 -5.39 -11.66 -13.44
C ILE A 60 -5.93 -11.16 -14.78
N GLN A 61 -5.58 -9.94 -15.18
CA GLN A 61 -6.00 -9.39 -16.46
C GLN A 61 -5.50 -10.23 -17.64
N GLU A 62 -4.25 -10.66 -17.60
CA GLU A 62 -3.60 -11.45 -18.66
C GLU A 62 -4.14 -12.88 -18.73
N GLU A 63 -4.36 -13.53 -17.59
CA GLU A 63 -4.77 -14.94 -17.52
C GLU A 63 -6.29 -15.14 -17.60
N GLN A 64 -7.06 -14.24 -16.99
CA GLN A 64 -8.51 -14.40 -16.80
C GLN A 64 -9.35 -13.35 -17.56
N GLY A 65 -8.69 -12.32 -18.10
CA GLY A 65 -9.33 -11.27 -18.90
C GLY A 65 -9.94 -10.13 -18.09
N GLU A 66 -10.28 -9.05 -18.79
CA GLU A 66 -10.77 -7.80 -18.20
C GLU A 66 -12.11 -7.95 -17.45
N ASN A 67 -12.96 -8.91 -17.83
CA ASN A 67 -14.24 -9.12 -17.15
C ASN A 67 -14.07 -9.66 -15.72
N ILE A 68 -13.16 -10.61 -15.53
CA ILE A 68 -12.84 -11.12 -14.19
C ILE A 68 -12.18 -10.03 -13.34
N LEU A 69 -11.29 -9.24 -13.93
CA LEU A 69 -10.69 -8.11 -13.24
C LEU A 69 -11.74 -7.09 -12.75
N LYS A 70 -12.73 -6.75 -13.59
CA LYS A 70 -13.84 -5.87 -13.21
C LYS A 70 -14.64 -6.45 -12.04
N GLU A 71 -14.94 -7.74 -12.08
CA GLU A 71 -15.64 -8.43 -11.00
C GLU A 71 -14.82 -8.48 -9.70
N CYS A 72 -13.49 -8.57 -9.77
CA CYS A 72 -12.62 -8.39 -8.62
C CYS A 72 -12.74 -6.98 -8.04
N PHE A 73 -12.68 -5.94 -8.87
CA PHE A 73 -12.76 -4.55 -8.41
C PHE A 73 -14.10 -4.20 -7.76
N LYS A 74 -15.21 -4.77 -8.25
CA LYS A 74 -16.53 -4.62 -7.62
C LYS A 74 -16.62 -5.20 -6.21
N ARG A 75 -15.70 -6.10 -5.82
CA ARG A 75 -15.69 -6.80 -4.53
C ARG A 75 -14.66 -6.24 -3.56
N ILE A 76 -13.91 -5.21 -3.94
CA ILE A 76 -13.02 -4.50 -3.03
C ILE A 76 -13.86 -3.72 -2.03
N THR A 77 -13.51 -3.80 -0.76
CA THR A 77 -14.16 -3.08 0.34
C THR A 77 -13.22 -2.02 0.93
N LEU A 78 -13.80 -0.99 1.53
CA LEU A 78 -13.07 0.03 2.27
C LEU A 78 -12.90 -0.40 3.72
N GLU A 79 -11.68 -0.28 4.25
CA GLU A 79 -11.33 -0.48 5.66
C GLU A 79 -10.65 0.78 6.18
N VAL A 80 -11.09 1.27 7.35
CA VAL A 80 -10.57 2.50 7.97
C VAL A 80 -9.99 2.17 9.33
N TYR A 81 -8.76 2.60 9.55
CA TYR A 81 -8.01 2.36 10.78
C TYR A 81 -7.60 3.67 11.42
N GLU A 82 -7.79 3.76 12.74
CA GLU A 82 -7.32 4.86 13.55
C GLU A 82 -5.79 4.81 13.75
N LYS A 83 -5.20 5.95 14.13
CA LYS A 83 -3.78 6.01 14.45
C LYS A 83 -3.43 4.99 15.53
N ASN A 84 -2.35 4.23 15.30
CA ASN A 84 -1.85 3.17 16.17
C ASN A 84 -2.76 1.92 16.27
N GLN A 85 -3.80 1.81 15.45
CA GLN A 85 -4.59 0.59 15.36
C GLN A 85 -3.82 -0.49 14.60
N VAL A 86 -3.88 -1.73 15.09
CA VAL A 86 -3.27 -2.90 14.44
C VAL A 86 -4.18 -3.35 13.29
N VAL A 87 -3.62 -3.53 12.10
CA VAL A 87 -4.34 -4.03 10.91
C VAL A 87 -4.46 -5.57 10.97
N PHE A 88 -3.34 -6.26 11.22
CA PHE A 88 -3.27 -7.70 11.48
C PHE A 88 -1.95 -8.03 12.20
N GLU A 89 -1.88 -9.21 12.84
CA GLU A 89 -0.70 -9.68 13.57
C GLU A 89 0.10 -10.76 12.80
N GLN A 90 1.40 -10.83 13.04
CA GLN A 90 2.26 -11.87 12.47
C GLN A 90 1.85 -13.25 12.99
N GLY A 91 1.69 -14.20 12.07
CA GLY A 91 1.25 -15.57 12.39
C GLY A 91 -0.26 -15.76 12.32
N GLU A 92 -1.04 -14.68 12.19
CA GLU A 92 -2.45 -14.79 11.87
C GLU A 92 -2.65 -15.35 10.46
N ARG A 93 -3.71 -16.13 10.29
CA ARG A 93 -4.12 -16.61 8.98
C ARG A 93 -4.57 -15.42 8.14
N ALA A 94 -3.90 -15.19 7.01
CA ALA A 94 -4.30 -14.15 6.08
C ALA A 94 -5.62 -14.52 5.38
N HIS A 95 -6.60 -13.60 5.45
CA HIS A 95 -7.88 -13.69 4.75
C HIS A 95 -8.06 -12.59 3.69
N SER A 96 -7.26 -11.52 3.79
CA SER A 96 -7.36 -10.32 2.95
C SER A 96 -5.97 -9.80 2.58
N PHE A 97 -5.90 -9.05 1.48
CA PHE A 97 -4.76 -8.18 1.17
C PHE A 97 -5.27 -6.75 1.06
N PHE A 98 -4.39 -5.77 1.28
CA PHE A 98 -4.77 -4.37 1.39
C PHE A 98 -4.05 -3.51 0.35
N ILE A 99 -4.72 -2.45 -0.10
CA ILE A 99 -4.13 -1.35 -0.86
C ILE A 99 -4.30 -0.10 -0.01
N ILE A 100 -3.20 0.58 0.31
CA ILE A 100 -3.24 1.80 1.11
C ILE A 100 -3.63 2.95 0.20
N LEU A 101 -4.83 3.52 0.42
CA LEU A 101 -5.29 4.71 -0.30
C LEU A 101 -4.71 5.99 0.31
N ILE A 102 -4.72 6.09 1.64
CA ILE A 102 -4.22 7.24 2.39
C ILE A 102 -3.59 6.80 3.71
N GLY A 103 -2.60 7.56 4.18
CA GLY A 103 -1.92 7.32 5.44
C GLY A 103 -0.65 6.47 5.30
N ASN A 104 -0.18 5.95 6.44
CA ASN A 104 1.03 5.17 6.52
C ASN A 104 0.83 3.99 7.46
N VAL A 105 1.47 2.86 7.13
CA VAL A 105 1.51 1.68 7.99
C VAL A 105 2.95 1.41 8.42
N SER A 106 3.11 0.86 9.63
CA SER A 106 4.39 0.36 10.10
C SER A 106 4.34 -1.16 10.16
N VAL A 107 5.35 -1.81 9.59
CA VAL A 107 5.47 -3.26 9.63
C VAL A 107 6.48 -3.63 10.71
N TYR A 108 6.04 -4.48 11.64
CA TYR A 108 6.86 -5.03 12.71
C TYR A 108 6.97 -6.54 12.49
N VAL A 109 8.20 -7.04 12.41
CA VAL A 109 8.47 -8.47 12.29
C VAL A 109 9.12 -8.93 13.58
N TYR A 110 8.45 -9.83 14.29
CA TYR A 110 9.05 -10.61 15.36
C TYR A 110 10.06 -11.56 14.75
N LYS A 111 11.33 -11.35 15.09
CA LYS A 111 12.35 -12.35 14.87
C LYS A 111 12.19 -13.40 15.95
N ASP A 112 11.71 -14.59 15.58
CA ASP A 112 12.03 -15.76 16.38
C ASP A 112 13.47 -16.14 16.02
N PRO A 113 14.43 -16.06 16.97
CA PRO A 113 15.81 -16.46 16.71
C PRO A 113 15.88 -17.84 16.04
N LYS A 114 14.99 -18.75 16.44
CA LYS A 114 14.92 -20.14 15.96
C LYS A 114 14.67 -20.31 14.48
N VAL A 115 13.92 -19.39 13.87
CA VAL A 115 13.42 -19.54 12.50
C VAL A 115 14.31 -18.80 11.51
N ASP A 116 14.82 -17.62 11.87
CA ASP A 116 15.58 -16.76 10.95
C ASP A 116 17.06 -17.17 10.79
N ILE A 117 17.61 -17.96 11.70
CA ILE A 117 19.06 -18.25 11.74
C ILE A 117 19.39 -19.69 11.27
N GLY A 118 18.40 -20.50 10.91
CA GLY A 118 18.66 -21.93 10.62
C GLY A 118 19.27 -22.62 11.84
N GLU A 119 18.60 -22.50 12.99
CA GLU A 119 19.12 -22.89 14.31
C GLU A 119 19.14 -24.39 14.57
N GLU A 120 19.88 -25.17 13.78
CA GLU A 120 20.22 -26.53 14.23
C GLU A 120 21.45 -26.54 15.18
N ASN A 121 22.16 -25.41 15.39
CA ASN A 121 23.46 -25.44 16.12
C ASN A 121 23.78 -24.26 17.08
N LEU A 122 22.83 -23.41 17.51
CA LEU A 122 23.13 -22.31 18.45
C LEU A 122 22.93 -22.70 19.93
N ASP A 123 23.86 -22.30 20.80
CA ASP A 123 23.82 -22.59 22.24
C ASP A 123 22.87 -21.66 23.00
N ARG A 124 22.22 -22.20 24.05
CA ARG A 124 21.20 -21.49 24.86
C ARG A 124 21.62 -20.09 25.35
N PRO A 125 22.87 -19.85 25.79
CA PRO A 125 23.33 -18.52 26.17
C PRO A 125 23.28 -17.49 25.04
N THR A 126 23.68 -17.87 23.82
CA THR A 126 23.64 -17.00 22.64
C THR A 126 22.20 -16.64 22.27
N LEU A 127 21.27 -17.59 22.39
CA LEU A 127 19.84 -17.33 22.17
C LEU A 127 19.26 -16.29 23.14
N ILE A 128 19.65 -16.36 24.42
CA ILE A 128 19.19 -15.40 25.45
C ILE A 128 19.72 -13.99 25.13
N LYS A 129 21.00 -13.88 24.80
CA LYS A 129 21.64 -12.60 24.45
C LYS A 129 21.08 -12.00 23.16
N MET A 130 20.74 -12.83 22.17
CA MET A 130 20.12 -12.38 20.92
C MET A 130 18.67 -11.93 21.10
N LYS A 131 17.89 -12.60 21.96
CA LYS A 131 16.52 -12.18 22.31
C LYS A 131 16.47 -10.78 22.93
N GLU A 132 17.50 -10.40 23.67
CA GLU A 132 17.61 -9.05 24.25
C GLU A 132 17.97 -7.99 23.19
N ILE A 133 18.70 -8.36 22.13
CA ILE A 133 19.16 -7.43 21.07
C ILE A 133 18.12 -7.23 19.97
N PHE A 134 17.34 -8.25 19.63
CA PHE A 134 16.42 -8.22 18.48
C PHE A 134 15.01 -7.69 18.78
N GLN A 135 14.83 -6.94 19.87
CA GLN A 135 13.58 -6.21 20.11
C GLN A 135 13.38 -5.15 19.03
N TYR A 136 12.53 -5.51 18.06
CA TYR A 136 11.89 -4.68 17.05
C TYR A 136 12.82 -4.07 15.99
N LYS A 137 12.75 -4.61 14.77
CA LYS A 137 13.14 -3.86 13.57
C LYS A 137 11.88 -3.28 12.95
N GLN A 138 11.64 -1.98 13.15
CA GLN A 138 10.59 -1.26 12.42
C GLN A 138 10.99 -1.20 10.94
N ILE A 139 10.21 -1.85 10.08
CA ILE A 139 10.33 -1.68 8.64
C ILE A 139 9.24 -0.68 8.27
N SER A 140 9.62 0.58 8.12
CA SER A 140 8.71 1.59 7.57
C SER A 140 8.61 1.37 6.08
N SER A 141 7.48 0.85 5.62
CA SER A 141 7.11 0.91 4.22
C SER A 141 6.50 2.29 3.96
N ARG A 142 7.37 3.25 3.62
CA ARG A 142 6.94 4.50 3.00
C ARG A 142 6.47 4.16 1.59
N VAL A 143 5.19 4.34 1.29
CA VAL A 143 4.76 4.45 -0.11
C VAL A 143 5.35 5.75 -0.61
N GLU A 144 6.47 5.67 -1.32
CA GLU A 144 6.94 6.83 -2.07
C GLU A 144 5.86 7.12 -3.12
N PHE A 145 5.22 8.30 -3.00
CA PHE A 145 4.57 8.92 -4.13
C PHE A 145 5.62 9.04 -5.22
N TRP A 146 5.61 8.11 -6.16
CA TRP A 146 6.42 8.17 -7.36
C TRP A 146 5.98 9.44 -8.09
N ARG A 147 6.70 10.53 -7.85
CA ARG A 147 6.71 11.70 -8.71
C ARG A 147 7.02 11.16 -10.09
N ASP A 148 6.09 11.29 -11.02
CA ASP A 148 6.32 10.88 -12.39
C ASP A 148 7.61 11.57 -12.87
N GLY A 149 8.63 10.75 -13.07
CA GLY A 149 9.81 11.14 -13.81
C GLY A 149 9.36 11.43 -15.22
N ILE A 150 9.32 12.72 -15.57
CA ILE A 150 9.44 13.16 -16.94
C ILE A 150 10.81 12.65 -17.40
N VAL A 151 10.78 11.63 -18.25
CA VAL A 151 11.92 11.22 -19.06
C VAL A 151 11.99 12.22 -20.20
N GLU A 152 13.07 12.99 -20.28
CA GLU A 152 13.65 13.40 -21.56
C GLU A 152 14.93 12.58 -21.79
#